data_AF-A0ABD5PBN2-F1
#
_entry.id   AF-A0ABD5PBN2-F1
#
_cell.length_a   1.000
_cell.length_b   1.000
_cell.length_c   1.000
_cell.angle_alpha   90.00
_cell.angle_beta   90.00
_cell.angle_gamma   90.00
#
_symmetry.space_group_name_H-M   'P 1'
#
loop_
_entity.id
_entity.type
_entity.pdbx_description
1 polymer ?
#
loop_
_entity_poly.entity_id
_entity_poly.type
_entity_poly.pdbx_seq_one_letter_code
_entity_poly.pdbx_strand_id
1 'polypeptide(L)'
;MHAGEFRNWANGVTPSEFEAAVREIHEAAGWDVEPASETATGIDYHLTRPRRYRVVSVRRWSGRESTAAGSAAVQRVAGAALEHGASEAAVVSSGPCSVEARTTARRITQQSALDAEAVSVDDLHDFVRQEGLEAVVADYEPSSGIETAGAFD
;
A
#
# COMPACT_ATOMS: atom_id res chain seq x y z
N MET A 1 -13.45 0.15 13.85
CA MET A 1 -12.92 1.49 13.50
C MET A 1 -13.70 2.05 12.32
N HIS A 2 -14.23 3.28 12.40
CA HIS A 2 -14.95 3.90 11.29
C HIS A 2 -14.00 4.66 10.33
N ALA A 3 -14.43 4.96 9.10
CA ALA A 3 -13.55 5.51 8.05
C ALA A 3 -12.76 6.77 8.45
N GLY A 4 -13.37 7.68 9.23
CA GLY A 4 -12.68 8.87 9.72
C GLY A 4 -11.53 8.59 10.70
N GLU A 5 -11.69 7.61 11.60
CA GLU A 5 -10.65 7.17 12.53
C GLU A 5 -9.50 6.51 11.78
N PHE A 6 -9.83 5.66 10.80
CA PHE A 6 -8.84 5.00 9.96
C PHE A 6 -7.98 5.99 9.17
N ARG A 7 -8.61 7.02 8.58
CA ARG A 7 -7.89 8.11 7.93
C ARG A 7 -6.99 8.89 8.89
N ASN A 8 -7.46 9.17 10.10
CA ASN A 8 -6.66 9.89 11.09
C ASN A 8 -5.44 9.05 11.51
N TRP A 9 -5.64 7.76 11.74
CA TRP A 9 -4.56 6.81 12.01
C TRP A 9 -3.53 6.77 10.88
N ALA A 10 -3.98 6.55 9.63
CA ALA A 10 -3.10 6.45 8.46
C ALA A 10 -2.27 7.72 8.22
N ASN A 11 -2.81 8.89 8.57
CA ASN A 11 -2.09 10.16 8.46
C ASN A 11 -1.17 10.44 9.67
N GLY A 12 -1.50 9.88 10.84
CA GLY A 12 -0.77 10.06 12.08
C GLY A 12 0.52 9.25 12.20
N VAL A 13 0.61 8.14 11.48
CA VAL A 13 1.82 7.29 11.43
C VAL A 13 2.87 7.81 10.43
N THR A 14 4.14 7.42 10.61
CA THR A 14 5.23 7.70 9.67
C THR A 14 5.07 6.91 8.36
N PRO A 15 5.81 7.25 7.27
CA PRO A 15 5.69 6.50 6.01
C PRO A 15 6.05 5.02 6.15
N SER A 16 7.11 4.73 6.91
CA SER A 16 7.56 3.36 7.19
C SER A 16 6.57 2.60 8.05
N GLU A 17 5.97 3.25 9.07
CA GLU A 17 4.94 2.62 9.89
C GLU A 17 3.66 2.37 9.10
N PHE A 18 3.29 3.27 8.17
CA PHE A 18 2.15 3.04 7.29
C PHE A 18 2.42 1.86 6.34
N GLU A 19 3.59 1.80 5.72
CA GLU A 19 3.97 0.67 4.87
C GLU A 19 3.95 -0.67 5.62
N ALA A 20 4.55 -0.70 6.82
CA ALA A 20 4.54 -1.88 7.68
C ALA A 20 3.11 -2.29 8.09
N ALA A 21 2.25 -1.34 8.44
CA ALA A 21 0.85 -1.64 8.75
C ALA A 21 0.09 -2.19 7.54
N VAL A 22 0.30 -1.64 6.34
CA VAL A 22 -0.33 -2.16 5.13
C VAL A 22 0.15 -3.58 4.84
N ARG A 23 1.43 -3.90 5.09
CA ARG A 23 1.94 -5.28 4.99
C ARG A 23 1.26 -6.21 5.97
N GLU A 24 1.17 -5.82 7.24
CA GLU A 24 0.50 -6.59 8.29
C GLU A 24 -0.98 -6.84 7.98
N ILE A 25 -1.68 -5.86 7.42
CA ILE A 25 -3.06 -6.02 6.93
C ILE A 25 -3.13 -7.12 5.84
N HIS A 26 -2.19 -7.16 4.90
CA HIS A 26 -2.17 -8.21 3.87
C HIS A 26 -1.78 -9.58 4.44
N GLU A 27 -0.81 -9.64 5.34
CA GLU A 27 -0.42 -10.86 6.06
C GLU A 27 -1.61 -11.44 6.83
N ALA A 28 -2.32 -10.60 7.59
CA ALA A 28 -3.49 -10.99 8.37
C ALA A 28 -4.67 -11.41 7.49
N ALA A 29 -4.81 -10.83 6.29
CA ALA A 29 -5.78 -11.32 5.31
C ALA A 29 -5.42 -12.73 4.82
N GLY A 30 -4.19 -13.20 4.99
CA GLY A 30 -3.66 -14.50 4.54
C GLY A 30 -2.77 -14.45 3.29
N TRP A 31 -2.18 -13.29 2.96
CA TRP A 31 -1.14 -13.22 1.92
C TRP A 31 0.21 -13.60 2.50
N ASP A 32 1.04 -14.26 1.69
CA ASP A 32 2.47 -14.34 1.95
C ASP A 32 3.11 -13.04 1.46
N VAL A 33 3.90 -12.38 2.31
CA VAL A 33 4.40 -11.02 2.08
C VAL A 33 5.92 -11.01 2.11
N GLU A 34 6.52 -10.68 0.98
CA GLU A 34 7.97 -10.63 0.81
C GLU A 34 8.41 -9.19 0.48
N PRO A 35 9.30 -8.57 1.28
CA PRO A 35 9.84 -7.24 0.97
C PRO A 35 10.53 -7.23 -0.39
N ALA A 36 10.42 -6.15 -1.15
CA ALA A 36 11.15 -6.02 -2.40
C ALA A 36 12.66 -5.90 -2.11
N SER A 37 13.48 -6.72 -2.77
CA SER A 37 14.95 -6.68 -2.62
C SER A 37 15.60 -5.44 -3.25
N GLU A 38 14.89 -4.74 -4.14
CA GLU A 38 15.37 -3.57 -4.86
C GLU A 38 14.37 -2.40 -4.78
N THR A 39 14.76 -1.34 -4.06
CA THR A 39 13.96 -0.10 -3.91
C THR A 39 13.89 0.74 -5.20
N ALA A 40 14.71 0.42 -6.21
CA ALA A 40 14.80 1.17 -7.47
C ALA A 40 13.62 0.92 -8.43
N THR A 41 12.88 -0.18 -8.26
CA THR A 41 11.76 -0.56 -9.14
C THR A 41 10.46 0.19 -8.82
N GLY A 42 10.42 0.85 -7.66
CA GLY A 42 9.21 1.47 -7.14
C GLY A 42 8.18 0.46 -6.62
N ILE A 43 8.58 -0.79 -6.39
CA ILE A 43 7.85 -1.80 -5.62
C ILE A 43 8.38 -1.76 -4.18
N ASP A 44 7.47 -1.84 -3.22
CA ASP A 44 7.82 -1.86 -1.79
C ASP A 44 7.76 -3.32 -1.26
N TYR A 45 6.78 -4.12 -1.72
CA TYR A 45 6.72 -5.56 -1.41
C TYR A 45 5.91 -6.37 -2.44
N HIS A 46 6.09 -7.68 -2.34
CA HIS A 46 5.45 -8.73 -3.13
C HIS A 46 4.41 -9.46 -2.26
N LEU A 47 3.29 -9.83 -2.87
CA LEU A 47 2.20 -10.57 -2.26
C LEU A 47 1.92 -11.84 -3.04
N THR A 48 1.95 -12.99 -2.38
CA THR A 48 1.72 -14.29 -3.00
C THR A 48 0.58 -15.04 -2.31
N ARG A 49 -0.30 -15.63 -3.12
CA ARG A 49 -1.32 -16.60 -2.73
C ARG A 49 -1.46 -17.66 -3.82
N PRO A 50 -2.12 -18.80 -3.56
CA PRO A 50 -2.38 -19.79 -4.61
C PRO A 50 -3.03 -19.13 -5.84
N ARG A 51 -2.30 -19.14 -6.97
CA ARG A 51 -2.69 -18.57 -8.28
C ARG A 51 -2.74 -17.03 -8.36
N ARG A 52 -2.29 -16.30 -7.35
CA ARG A 52 -2.23 -14.83 -7.39
C ARG A 52 -0.85 -14.35 -6.98
N TYR A 53 -0.25 -13.53 -7.82
CA TYR A 53 1.00 -12.86 -7.54
C TYR A 53 0.83 -11.37 -7.82
N ARG A 54 0.97 -10.56 -6.77
CA ARG A 54 0.69 -9.13 -6.77
C ARG A 54 1.92 -8.37 -6.29
N VAL A 55 2.29 -7.30 -7.02
CA VAL A 55 3.30 -6.35 -6.54
C VAL A 55 2.61 -5.10 -6.00
N VAL A 56 3.13 -4.54 -4.92
CA VAL A 56 2.52 -3.39 -4.27
C VAL A 56 3.55 -2.28 -4.07
N SER A 57 3.11 -1.05 -4.34
CA SER A 57 3.79 0.15 -3.94
C SER A 57 2.96 0.97 -2.98
N VAL A 58 3.54 1.40 -1.87
CA VAL A 58 2.93 2.26 -0.86
C VAL A 58 3.39 3.70 -1.05
N ARG A 59 2.44 4.64 -1.02
CA ARG A 59 2.68 6.07 -1.22
C ARG A 59 1.97 6.89 -0.16
N ARG A 60 2.75 7.50 0.73
CA ARG A 60 2.20 8.43 1.73
C ARG A 60 1.78 9.73 1.06
N TRP A 61 0.60 10.22 1.43
CA TRP A 61 0.13 11.56 1.08
C TRP A 61 0.56 12.55 2.17
N SER A 62 1.36 13.56 1.81
CA SER A 62 1.88 14.55 2.75
C SER A 62 0.98 15.77 2.92
N GLY A 63 -0.16 15.85 2.22
CA GLY A 63 -1.08 17.00 2.21
C GLY A 63 -0.53 18.29 1.58
N ARG A 64 0.80 18.44 1.53
CA ARG A 64 1.53 19.59 0.96
C ARG A 64 1.95 19.36 -0.49
N GLU A 65 2.19 18.11 -0.88
CA GLU A 65 2.47 17.76 -2.26
C GLU A 65 1.14 17.55 -2.99
N SER A 66 0.91 18.35 -4.03
CA SER A 66 -0.33 18.41 -4.82
C SER A 66 -0.64 17.13 -5.62
N THR A 67 0.04 16.01 -5.35
CA THR A 67 -0.19 14.74 -6.04
C THR A 67 -0.59 13.68 -5.04
N ALA A 68 -1.91 13.48 -4.90
CA ALA A 68 -2.51 12.15 -4.74
C ALA A 68 -1.73 11.10 -5.55
N ALA A 69 -1.70 9.83 -5.13
CA ALA A 69 -1.06 8.78 -5.92
C ALA A 69 -1.50 8.90 -7.39
N GLY A 70 -0.54 9.24 -8.26
CA GLY A 70 -0.78 9.71 -9.62
C GLY A 70 -0.57 8.61 -10.66
N SER A 71 -0.96 8.90 -11.91
CA SER A 71 -0.81 7.98 -13.04
C SER A 71 0.63 7.46 -13.22
N ALA A 72 1.65 8.28 -12.97
CA ALA A 72 3.05 7.87 -13.05
C ALA A 72 3.43 6.78 -12.04
N ALA A 73 2.87 6.82 -10.82
CA ALA A 73 3.10 5.77 -9.83
C ALA A 73 2.46 4.44 -10.27
N VAL A 74 1.24 4.51 -10.82
CA VAL A 74 0.52 3.35 -11.37
C VAL A 74 1.29 2.73 -12.54
N GLN A 75 1.77 3.55 -13.48
CA GLN A 75 2.56 3.07 -14.62
C GLN A 75 3.85 2.40 -14.17
N ARG A 76 4.53 2.97 -13.16
CA ARG A 76 5.78 2.41 -12.64
C ARG A 76 5.56 1.03 -12.02
N VAL A 77 4.60 0.91 -11.10
CA VAL A 77 4.33 -0.39 -10.45
C VAL A 77 3.82 -1.42 -11.46
N ALA A 78 3.02 -1.01 -12.45
CA ALA A 78 2.55 -1.91 -13.50
C ALA A 78 3.69 -2.38 -14.43
N GLY A 79 4.62 -1.50 -14.80
CA GLY A 79 5.81 -1.88 -15.56
C GLY A 79 6.64 -2.92 -14.82
N ALA A 80 6.91 -2.65 -13.54
CA ALA A 80 7.63 -3.58 -12.68
C ALA A 80 6.86 -4.91 -12.51
N ALA A 81 5.53 -4.87 -12.34
CA ALA A 81 4.70 -6.07 -12.27
C ALA A 81 4.88 -6.98 -13.49
N LEU A 82 4.90 -6.40 -14.69
CA LEU A 82 5.10 -7.14 -15.94
C LEU A 82 6.51 -7.75 -16.01
N GLU A 83 7.54 -7.00 -15.58
CA GLU A 83 8.93 -7.48 -15.52
C GLU A 83 9.10 -8.65 -14.54
N HIS A 84 8.41 -8.59 -13.41
CA HIS A 84 8.43 -9.64 -12.40
C HIS A 84 7.47 -10.81 -12.69
N GLY A 85 6.65 -10.73 -13.74
CA GLY A 85 5.66 -11.77 -14.08
C GLY A 85 4.45 -11.83 -13.13
N ALA A 86 4.11 -10.72 -12.49
CA ALA A 86 2.94 -10.58 -11.63
C ALA A 86 1.64 -10.51 -12.45
N SER A 87 0.58 -11.08 -11.88
CA SER A 87 -0.77 -10.99 -12.42
C SER A 87 -1.49 -9.73 -11.96
N GLU A 88 -1.00 -9.09 -10.90
CA GLU A 88 -1.63 -7.95 -10.24
C GLU A 88 -0.62 -6.87 -9.83
N ALA A 89 -1.05 -5.61 -9.85
CA ALA A 89 -0.24 -4.47 -9.42
C ALA A 89 -1.10 -3.47 -8.62
N ALA A 90 -0.56 -2.93 -7.53
CA ALA A 90 -1.25 -1.92 -6.73
C ALA A 90 -0.37 -0.73 -6.39
N VAL A 91 -0.96 0.46 -6.43
CA VAL A 91 -0.47 1.60 -5.64
C VAL A 91 -1.43 1.83 -4.48
N VAL A 92 -0.96 1.66 -3.26
CA VAL A 92 -1.71 1.94 -2.03
C VAL A 92 -1.30 3.30 -1.50
N SER A 93 -2.27 4.19 -1.25
CA SER A 93 -2.00 5.53 -0.74
C SER A 93 -2.65 5.80 0.61
N SER A 94 -1.94 6.50 1.50
CA SER A 94 -2.51 7.00 2.76
C SER A 94 -3.49 8.17 2.57
N GLY A 95 -3.68 8.64 1.33
CA GLY A 95 -4.60 9.69 0.95
C GLY A 95 -5.46 9.31 -0.25
N PRO A 96 -6.12 10.28 -0.91
CA PRO A 96 -6.88 10.01 -2.11
C PRO A 96 -5.98 9.61 -3.29
N CYS A 97 -6.53 8.85 -4.23
CA CYS A 97 -5.92 8.60 -5.54
C CYS A 97 -6.51 9.56 -6.59
N SER A 98 -5.69 10.05 -7.52
CA SER A 98 -6.16 10.96 -8.56
C SER A 98 -7.08 10.25 -9.56
N VAL A 99 -7.97 10.98 -10.24
CA VAL A 99 -8.85 10.43 -11.28
C VAL A 99 -8.01 9.84 -12.42
N GLU A 100 -6.89 10.48 -12.75
CA GLU A 100 -5.93 10.02 -13.75
C GLU A 100 -5.28 8.71 -13.34
N ALA A 101 -4.95 8.53 -12.05
CA ALA A 101 -4.40 7.28 -11.54
C ALA A 101 -5.39 6.13 -11.69
N ARG A 102 -6.65 6.33 -11.24
CA ARG A 102 -7.72 5.32 -11.40
C ARG A 102 -8.00 5.00 -12.87
N THR A 103 -8.02 6.02 -13.73
CA THR A 103 -8.22 5.86 -15.17
C THR A 103 -7.06 5.10 -15.82
N THR A 104 -5.83 5.37 -15.39
CA THR A 104 -4.63 4.68 -15.89
C THR A 104 -4.63 3.22 -15.47
N ALA A 105 -4.92 2.93 -14.20
CA ALA A 105 -5.06 1.57 -13.66
C ALA A 105 -6.08 0.76 -14.48
N ARG A 106 -7.29 1.31 -14.65
CA ARG A 106 -8.34 0.69 -15.47
C ARG A 106 -7.92 0.43 -16.91
N ARG A 107 -7.21 1.38 -17.54
CA ARG A 107 -6.71 1.20 -18.91
C ARG A 107 -5.72 0.05 -19.00
N ILE A 108 -4.81 -0.07 -18.03
CA ILE A 108 -3.84 -1.16 -17.97
C ILE A 108 -4.55 -2.51 -17.83
N THR A 109 -5.51 -2.64 -16.91
CA THR A 109 -6.33 -3.85 -16.75
C THR A 109 -7.08 -4.24 -18.03
N GLN A 110 -7.54 -3.26 -18.81
CA GLN A 110 -8.26 -3.52 -20.07
C GLN A 110 -7.35 -3.88 -21.24
N GLN A 111 -6.09 -3.47 -21.22
CA GLN A 111 -5.17 -3.57 -22.35
C GLN A 111 -4.08 -4.63 -22.17
N SER A 112 -4.01 -5.25 -21.00
CA SER A 112 -2.99 -6.24 -20.66
C SER A 112 -3.60 -7.39 -19.85
N ALA A 113 -2.79 -8.43 -19.59
CA ALA A 113 -3.17 -9.51 -18.67
C ALA A 113 -2.92 -9.16 -17.19
N LEU A 114 -2.46 -7.94 -16.90
CA LEU A 114 -2.16 -7.45 -15.56
C LEU A 114 -3.38 -6.70 -15.01
N ASP A 115 -3.83 -7.08 -13.82
CA ASP A 115 -4.84 -6.33 -13.09
C ASP A 115 -4.19 -5.23 -12.22
N ALA A 116 -4.37 -3.97 -12.62
CA ALA A 116 -3.76 -2.83 -11.97
C ALA A 116 -4.78 -2.01 -11.17
N GLU A 117 -4.41 -1.61 -9.96
CA GLU A 117 -5.27 -0.84 -9.05
C GLU A 117 -4.57 0.38 -8.45
N ALA A 118 -5.34 1.45 -8.25
CA ALA A 118 -4.98 2.59 -7.41
C ALA A 118 -5.91 2.58 -6.19
N VAL A 119 -5.35 2.24 -5.04
CA VAL A 119 -6.05 1.98 -3.77
C VAL A 119 -5.85 3.20 -2.86
N SER A 120 -6.92 3.95 -2.59
CA SER A 120 -6.88 5.02 -1.60
C SER A 120 -6.94 4.46 -0.17
N VAL A 121 -6.75 5.35 0.80
CA VAL A 121 -6.96 5.00 2.22
C VAL A 121 -8.39 4.57 2.53
N ASP A 122 -9.39 5.10 1.79
CA ASP A 122 -10.78 4.66 1.93
C ASP A 122 -10.98 3.27 1.30
N ASP A 123 -10.37 3.00 0.13
CA ASP A 123 -10.40 1.67 -0.51
C ASP A 123 -9.73 0.62 0.40
N LEU A 124 -8.64 0.99 1.09
CA LEU A 124 -7.96 0.14 2.09
C LEU A 124 -8.83 -0.08 3.33
N HIS A 125 -9.55 0.93 3.80
CA HIS A 125 -10.50 0.79 4.92
C HIS A 125 -11.63 -0.18 4.58
N ASP A 126 -12.18 -0.07 3.37
CA ASP A 126 -13.21 -0.99 2.88
C ASP A 126 -12.68 -2.43 2.81
N PHE A 127 -11.44 -2.64 2.34
CA PHE A 127 -10.78 -3.94 2.36
C PHE A 127 -10.65 -4.50 3.78
N VAL A 128 -10.10 -3.72 4.72
CA VAL A 128 -9.96 -4.11 6.13
C VAL A 128 -11.30 -4.55 6.73
N ARG A 129 -12.37 -3.81 6.44
CA ARG A 129 -13.72 -4.14 6.92
C ARG A 129 -14.29 -5.40 6.26
N GLN A 130 -14.08 -5.60 4.97
CA GLN A 130 -14.57 -6.78 4.26
C GLN A 130 -13.90 -8.06 4.75
N GLU A 131 -12.61 -7.98 5.10
CA GLU A 131 -11.83 -9.11 5.63
C GLU A 131 -11.97 -9.28 7.16
N GLY A 132 -12.66 -8.36 7.86
CA GLY A 132 -12.83 -8.43 9.32
C GLY A 132 -11.54 -8.15 10.11
N LEU A 133 -10.68 -7.29 9.58
CA LEU A 133 -9.33 -7.00 10.09
C LEU A 133 -9.27 -5.74 10.96
N GLU A 134 -10.42 -5.22 11.43
CA GLU A 134 -10.44 -3.97 12.20
C GLU A 134 -9.65 -4.06 13.51
N ALA A 135 -9.57 -5.25 14.11
CA ALA A 135 -8.77 -5.49 15.31
C ALA A 135 -7.27 -5.38 15.01
N VAL A 136 -6.80 -5.91 13.88
CA VAL A 136 -5.37 -5.82 13.46
C VAL A 136 -4.93 -4.37 13.37
N VAL A 137 -5.77 -3.51 12.79
CA VAL A 137 -5.45 -2.08 12.65
C VAL A 137 -5.56 -1.35 13.99
N ALA A 138 -6.53 -1.71 14.83
CA ALA A 138 -6.70 -1.09 16.14
C ALA A 138 -5.57 -1.44 17.11
N ASP A 139 -5.07 -2.66 17.03
CA ASP A 139 -3.99 -3.20 17.85
C ASP A 139 -2.59 -2.94 17.24
N TYR A 140 -2.53 -2.30 16.06
CA TYR A 140 -1.27 -1.92 15.43
C TYR A 140 -0.55 -0.89 16.28
N GLU A 141 0.39 -1.37 17.08
CA GLU A 141 1.37 -0.54 17.76
C GLU A 141 2.52 -0.29 16.78
N PRO A 142 2.73 0.95 16.31
CA PRO A 142 3.91 1.24 15.50
C PRO A 142 5.12 0.79 16.30
N SER A 143 5.96 -0.05 15.70
CA SER A 143 7.19 -0.49 16.34
C SER A 143 7.97 0.77 16.68
N SER A 144 7.97 1.16 17.96
CA SER A 144 8.62 2.38 18.44
C SER A 144 10.13 2.19 18.32
N GLY A 145 10.64 2.37 17.10
CA GLY A 145 12.05 2.35 16.74
C GLY A 145 12.69 3.70 17.06
N ILE A 146 12.57 4.14 18.31
CA ILE A 146 13.56 5.00 18.94
C ILE A 146 13.82 4.39 20.31
N GLU A 147 14.78 3.46 20.36
CA GLU A 147 15.64 3.40 21.53
C GLU A 147 16.18 4.83 21.69
N THR A 148 15.74 5.53 22.74
CA THR A 148 16.45 6.68 23.26
C THR A 148 17.86 6.19 23.59
N ALA A 149 18.76 6.32 22.63
CA ALA A 149 20.18 6.12 22.83
C ALA A 149 20.60 7.02 24.00
N GLY A 150 20.99 6.38 25.10
CA GLY A 150 21.84 6.90 26.15
C GLY A 150 21.48 8.28 26.68
N ALA A 151 20.85 8.29 27.85
CA ALA A 151 21.41 9.11 28.92
C ALA A 151 22.90 8.76 29.02
N PHE A 152 23.75 9.63 28.48
CA PHE A 152 25.15 9.71 28.90
C PHE A 152 25.23 10.85 29.92
N ASP A 153 25.72 10.47 31.10
CA ASP A 153 26.19 11.32 32.20
C ASP A 153 26.90 12.60 31.73
#